data_AF-A0A8J6N322-F1
#
_entry.id   AF-A0A8J6N322-F1
#
_cell.length_a   1.000
_cell.length_b   1.000
_cell.length_c   1.000
_cell.angle_alpha   90.00
_cell.angle_beta   90.00
_cell.angle_gamma   90.00
#
_symmetry.space_group_name_H-M   'P 1'
#
loop_
_entity.id
_entity.type
_entity.pdbx_description
1 polymer ?
#
loop_
_entity_poly.entity_id
_entity_poly.type
_entity_poly.pdbx_seq_one_letter_code
_entity_poly.pdbx_strand_id
1 'polypeptide(L)' 'MFAFNGKILRVNLSEGKVSVEDIPEDWMKKYFGGVGVGTKYLYDEVPKGADALGPENKLIFMTGPLTGTVSPSAGRY' A
#
# COMPACT_ATOMS: atom_id res chain seq x y z
N MET A 1 -3.69 9.33 13.93
CA MET A 1 -3.70 7.87 14.19
C MET A 1 -2.28 7.42 14.55
N PHE A 2 -2.09 6.59 15.58
CA PHE A 2 -0.76 6.09 15.96
C PHE A 2 -0.36 4.88 15.13
N ALA A 3 0.95 4.60 15.03
CA ALA A 3 1.54 3.44 14.33
C ALA A 3 1.39 3.43 12.79
N PHE A 4 0.52 4.27 12.22
CA PHE A 4 0.44 4.47 10.78
C PHE A 4 1.11 5.79 10.39
N ASN A 5 1.96 5.77 9.37
CA ASN A 5 2.49 6.99 8.76
C ASN A 5 1.37 7.77 8.02
N GLY A 6 0.37 7.05 7.50
CA GLY A 6 -0.76 7.63 6.77
C GLY A 6 -0.42 8.11 5.36
N LYS A 7 0.78 7.80 4.86
CA LYS A 7 1.24 8.18 3.53
C LYS A 7 1.77 6.97 2.78
N ILE A 8 1.63 6.98 1.45
CA ILE A 8 2.30 6.04 0.53
C ILE A 8 3.05 6.79 -0.55
N LEU A 9 4.11 6.17 -1.06
CA LEU A 9 4.79 6.64 -2.26
C LEU A 9 4.12 6.02 -3.49
N ARG A 10 3.83 6.85 -4.49
CA ARG A 10 3.29 6.44 -5.78
C ARG A 10 4.36 6.67 -6.83
N VAL A 11 4.73 5.59 -7.52
CA VAL A 11 5.80 5.62 -8.53
C VAL A 11 5.23 5.12 -9.85
N ASN A 12 5.24 5.98 -10.87
CA ASN A 12 4.94 5.60 -12.23
C ASN A 12 6.27 5.43 -12.99
N LEU A 13 6.62 4.18 -13.29
CA LEU A 13 7.88 3.84 -13.95
C LEU A 13 7.91 4.22 -15.43
N SER A 14 6.76 4.25 -16.10
CA SER A 14 6.65 4.65 -17.51
C SER A 14 6.88 6.14 -17.70
N GLU A 15 6.43 6.97 -16.76
CA GLU A 15 6.59 8.44 -16.80
C GLU A 15 7.75 8.96 -15.95
N GLY A 16 8.40 8.10 -15.15
CA GLY A 16 9.43 8.51 -14.20
C GLY A 16 8.91 9.44 -13.08
N LYS A 17 7.61 9.39 -12.77
CA LYS A 17 6.99 10.27 -11.77
C LYS A 17 6.94 9.63 -10.41
N VAL A 18 7.21 10.44 -9.39
CA VAL A 18 7.11 10.07 -7.98
C VAL A 18 6.27 11.10 -7.25
N SER A 19 5.28 10.63 -6.50
CA SER A 19 4.43 11.48 -5.66
C SER A 19 4.12 10.79 -4.33
N VAL A 20 3.66 11.57 -3.36
CA VAL A 20 3.19 11.07 -2.08
C VAL A 20 1.67 11.22 -2.04
N GLU A 21 0.98 10.18 -1.62
CA GLU A 21 -0.47 10.15 -1.43
C GLU A 21 -0.78 9.93 0.05
N ASP A 22 -1.74 10.70 0.58
CA ASP A 22 -2.29 10.48 1.90
C ASP A 22 -3.33 9.34 1.87
N ILE A 23 -3.15 8.33 2.71
CA ILE A 23 -4.10 7.22 2.86
C ILE A 23 -5.29 7.69 3.70
N PRO A 24 -6.53 7.48 3.24
CA PRO A 24 -7.71 7.80 4.04
C PRO A 24 -7.70 7.09 5.41
N GLU A 25 -7.96 7.84 6.49
CA GLU A 25 -7.93 7.28 7.85
C GLU A 25 -8.93 6.13 8.05
N ASP A 26 -10.08 6.21 7.40
CA ASP A 26 -11.11 5.15 7.46
C ASP A 26 -10.63 3.84 6.85
N TRP A 27 -9.74 3.88 5.85
CA TRP A 27 -9.16 2.66 5.30
C TRP A 27 -8.20 2.02 6.30
N MET A 28 -7.40 2.83 7.00
CA MET A 28 -6.49 2.32 8.02
C MET A 28 -7.26 1.69 9.20
N LYS A 29 -8.41 2.26 9.59
CA LYS A 29 -9.30 1.68 10.60
C LYS A 29 -9.97 0.39 10.12
N LYS A 30 -10.44 0.37 8.87
CA LYS A 30 -11.22 -0.75 8.32
C LYS A 30 -10.36 -1.95 7.90
N TYR A 31 -9.15 -1.70 7.40
CA TYR A 31 -8.30 -2.72 6.79
C TYR A 31 -6.95 -2.92 7.51
N PHE A 32 -6.69 -2.19 8.60
CA PHE A 32 -5.57 -2.40 9.53
C PHE A 32 -4.15 -2.28 8.95
N GLY A 33 -3.98 -1.81 7.70
CA GLY A 33 -2.67 -1.64 7.04
C GLY A 33 -2.17 -2.88 6.30
N GLY A 34 -0.87 -2.90 5.97
CA GLY A 34 -0.21 -4.03 5.32
C GLY A 34 -0.99 -4.59 4.12
N VAL A 35 -1.18 -5.91 4.14
CA VAL A 35 -1.97 -6.62 3.12
C VAL A 35 -3.40 -6.10 2.97
N GLY A 36 -4.07 -5.68 4.04
CA GLY A 36 -5.46 -5.23 3.96
C GLY A 36 -5.62 -3.95 3.12
N VAL A 37 -4.79 -2.94 3.40
CA VAL A 37 -4.79 -1.70 2.59
C VAL A 37 -4.21 -1.97 1.19
N GLY A 38 -3.17 -2.81 1.07
CA GLY A 38 -2.61 -3.20 -0.23
C GLY A 38 -3.64 -3.88 -1.14
N THR A 39 -4.46 -4.79 -0.60
CA THR A 39 -5.54 -5.44 -1.35
C THR A 39 -6.63 -4.45 -1.74
N LYS A 40 -6.94 -3.43 -0.91
CA LYS A 40 -7.89 -2.38 -1.28
C LYS A 40 -7.44 -1.61 -2.51
N TYR A 41 -6.16 -1.20 -2.55
CA TYR A 41 -5.58 -0.56 -3.73
C TYR A 41 -5.61 -1.47 -4.95
N LEU A 42 -5.21 -2.74 -4.79
CA LEU A 42 -5.23 -3.71 -5.88
C LEU A 42 -6.64 -3.86 -6.46
N TYR A 43 -7.64 -4.02 -5.59
CA TYR A 43 -9.04 -4.22 -5.98
C TYR A 43 -9.63 -3.02 -6.73
N ASP A 44 -9.29 -1.81 -6.32
CA ASP A 44 -9.81 -0.59 -6.94
C ASP A 44 -9.10 -0.22 -8.25
N GLU A 45 -7.78 -0.48 -8.33
CA GLU A 45 -6.92 0.15 -9.32
C GLU A 45 -6.40 -0.80 -10.39
N VAL A 46 -6.39 -2.12 -10.15
CA VAL A 46 -5.97 -3.10 -11.16
C VAL A 46 -7.19 -3.63 -11.89
N PRO A 47 -7.29 -3.45 -13.22
CA PRO A 47 -8.42 -3.93 -13.99
C PRO A 47 -8.60 -5.45 -13.88
N LYS A 48 -9.85 -5.89 -13.84
CA LYS A 48 -10.17 -7.33 -13.94
C LYS A 48 -9.61 -7.87 -15.26
N GLY A 49 -8.76 -8.90 -15.17
CA GLY A 49 -8.15 -9.53 -16.34
C GLY A 49 -6.90 -8.80 -16.88
N ALA A 50 -6.35 -7.84 -16.11
CA ALA A 50 -5.01 -7.31 -16.36
C ALA A 50 -3.99 -8.44 -16.58
N ASP A 51 -3.08 -8.25 -17.53
CA ASP A 51 -1.93 -9.12 -17.68
C ASP A 51 -1.06 -8.98 -16.42
N ALA A 52 -0.72 -10.10 -15.79
CA ALA A 52 0.11 -10.11 -14.58
C ALA A 52 1.48 -9.46 -14.80
N LEU A 53 1.99 -9.47 -16.03
CA LEU A 53 3.26 -8.83 -16.42
C LEU A 53 3.06 -7.52 -17.20
N GLY A 54 1.81 -7.10 -17.39
CA GLY A 54 1.44 -5.90 -18.13
C GLY A 54 1.61 -4.61 -17.33
N PRO A 55 1.74 -3.45 -18.01
CA PRO A 55 1.93 -2.15 -17.37
C PRO A 55 0.72 -1.64 -16.55
N GLU A 56 -0.45 -2.23 -16.75
CA GLU A 56 -1.67 -1.94 -15.98
C GLU A 56 -1.72 -2.66 -14.62
N ASN A 57 -0.87 -3.67 -14.42
CA ASN A 57 -0.73 -4.31 -13.11
C ASN A 57 0.08 -3.42 -12.15
N LYS A 58 -0.15 -3.59 -10.86
CA LYS A 58 0.52 -2.81 -9.80
C LYS A 58 1.30 -3.71 -8.87
N LEU A 59 2.59 -3.40 -8.72
CA LEU A 59 3.41 -3.95 -7.65
C LEU A 59 3.26 -3.08 -6.41
N ILE A 60 2.75 -3.66 -5.32
CA ILE A 60 2.43 -2.94 -4.09
C ILE A 60 3.29 -3.47 -2.95
N PHE A 61 4.11 -2.61 -2.38
CA PHE A 61 4.80 -2.85 -1.12
C PHE A 61 4.09 -2.08 -0.01
N MET A 62 3.61 -2.78 1.00
CA MET A 62 2.96 -2.18 2.15
C MET A 62 3.65 -2.63 3.42
N THR A 63 3.50 -1.84 4.49
CA THR A 63 3.91 -2.24 5.83
C THR A 63 2.70 -2.32 6.74
N GLY A 64 2.78 -3.20 7.73
CA GLY A 64 1.81 -3.23 8.81
C GLY A 64 2.05 -2.07 9.79
N PRO A 65 1.06 -1.73 10.63
CA PRO A 65 1.18 -0.62 11.59
C PRO A 65 2.29 -0.84 12.62
N LEU A 66 2.58 -2.09 12.98
CA LEU A 66 3.64 -2.38 13.94
C LEU A 66 5.03 -2.44 13.30
N THR A 67 5.11 -2.42 11.97
CA THR A 67 6.38 -2.53 11.25
C THR A 67 7.29 -1.34 11.59
N GLY A 68 8.51 -1.64 12.04
CA GLY A 68 9.50 -0.63 12.44
C GLY A 68 9.32 -0.09 13.87
N THR A 69 8.38 -0.63 14.64
CA THR A 69 8.26 -0.37 16.08
C THR A 69 9.12 -1.35 16.91
N VAL A 70 9.15 -1.18 18.24
CA VAL A 70 9.81 -2.12 19.17
C VAL A 70 8.99 -3.40 19.45
N SER A 71 7.84 -3.57 18.79
CA SER A 71 7.01 -4.75 18.98
C SER A 71 7.78 -6.03 18.56
N PRO A 72 7.76 -7.09 19.39
CA PRO A 72 8.42 -8.35 19.05
C PRO A 72 7.98 -8.87 17.68
N SER A 73 8.95 -9.26 16.86
CA SER A 73 8.73 -9.87 15.54
C SER A 73 7.96 -9.00 14.53
N ALA A 74 7.80 -7.69 14.77
CA ALA A 74 7.09 -6.76 13.88
C ALA A 74 8.02 -6.20 12.78
N GLY A 75 8.74 -7.07 12.08
CA GLY A 75 9.64 -6.70 10.96
C GLY A 75 9.13 -7.11 9.59
N ARG A 76 7.89 -7.58 9.48
CA ARG A 76 7.27 -8.03 8.23
C ARG A 76 6.74 -6.84 7.41
N TYR A 77 6.62 -7.06 6.10
CA TYR A 77 5.98 -6.18 5.12
C TYR A 77 4.94 -7.00 4.34
#